data_AF-A0A7W3JKI4-F1
#
_entry.id   AF-A0A7W3JKI4-F1
#
_cell.length_a   1.000
_cell.length_b   1.000
_cell.length_c   1.000
_cell.angle_alpha   90.00
_cell.angle_beta   90.00
_cell.angle_gamma   90.00
#
_symmetry.space_group_name_H-M   'P 1'
#
loop_
_entity.id
_entity.type
_entity.pdbx_description
1 polymer ?
#
loop_
_entity_poly.entity_id
_entity_poly.type
_entity_poly.pdbx_seq_one_letter_code
_entity_poly.pdbx_strand_id
1 'polypeptide(L)'
;MSPDPTAAPRPALVALRDTDPTADVSASTASILTETFDVVVVDLPAVDAVGDDRATSVVRAVRASGAARWLLAAHGSGGAVASEVAAMTMSGEAGLFGFAGLVLVGSASAGDRLDVPTLLVDDAVIDHADGLAEAVTSFWRDHAGHGPAASRDFADVIASTHTSPQTRAILARRALADDPGYQPQVLTTTQLDTLRLVADLVVPQRAPSPDAAIDLAARIDADQAAGASDGWRNAALPPDAEAYRRGLDALADLRLLDTADRKARVAAIVAGEFEPADGELTAEQMQLWFEDARVDLVRGWLAHPATMERIGFDGFANGGPGGALFQGFDLLGADRREQWEPTMEAVR
;
A
#
# COMPACT_ATOMS: atom_id res chain seq x y z
N MET A 1 -28.60 -11.16 -13.20
CA MET A 1 -27.23 -11.68 -13.03
C MET A 1 -26.80 -11.26 -11.64
N SER A 2 -26.75 -12.18 -10.69
CA SER A 2 -26.08 -11.88 -9.42
C SER A 2 -24.60 -11.66 -9.72
N PRO A 3 -23.95 -10.63 -9.15
CA PRO A 3 -22.52 -10.43 -9.33
C PRO A 3 -21.78 -11.68 -8.86
N ASP A 4 -20.73 -12.05 -9.60
CA ASP A 4 -19.85 -13.15 -9.22
C ASP A 4 -19.19 -12.78 -7.87
N PRO A 5 -19.45 -13.54 -6.78
CA PRO A 5 -18.89 -13.23 -5.47
C PRO A 5 -17.37 -13.40 -5.41
N THR A 6 -16.73 -13.90 -6.48
CA THR A 6 -15.28 -14.07 -6.59
C THR A 6 -14.57 -12.97 -7.37
N ALA A 7 -15.32 -12.07 -8.03
CA ALA A 7 -14.72 -10.93 -8.71
C ALA A 7 -14.21 -9.91 -7.69
N ALA A 8 -12.94 -9.50 -7.79
CA ALA A 8 -12.39 -8.45 -6.95
C ALA A 8 -13.27 -7.19 -7.04
N PRO A 9 -13.56 -6.51 -5.91
CA PRO A 9 -14.41 -5.33 -5.92
C PRO A 9 -13.78 -4.27 -6.82
N ARG A 10 -14.61 -3.66 -7.67
CA ARG A 10 -14.15 -2.64 -8.60
C ARG A 10 -13.64 -1.42 -7.82
N PRO A 11 -12.51 -0.83 -8.21
CA PRO A 11 -12.01 0.39 -7.59
C PRO A 11 -12.90 1.57 -7.97
N ALA A 12 -13.00 2.58 -7.11
CA ALA A 12 -13.66 3.82 -7.46
C ALA A 12 -12.70 4.86 -8.04
N LEU A 13 -13.20 5.68 -8.96
CA LEU A 13 -12.55 6.90 -9.40
C LEU A 13 -13.43 8.08 -8.98
N VAL A 14 -12.97 8.84 -7.99
CA VAL A 14 -13.68 10.01 -7.48
C VAL A 14 -13.18 11.23 -8.24
N ALA A 15 -13.99 11.73 -9.16
CA ALA A 15 -13.63 12.86 -10.04
C ALA A 15 -14.24 14.16 -9.51
N LEU A 16 -13.38 15.12 -9.19
CA LEU A 16 -13.79 16.44 -8.72
C LEU A 16 -14.13 17.33 -9.91
N ARG A 17 -15.36 17.83 -9.93
CA ARG A 17 -15.80 18.83 -10.90
C ARG A 17 -15.88 20.19 -10.24
N ASP A 18 -15.09 21.12 -10.75
CA ASP A 18 -15.22 22.53 -10.37
C ASP A 18 -16.37 23.17 -11.16
N THR A 19 -16.82 24.33 -10.69
CA THR A 19 -17.87 25.14 -11.33
C THR A 19 -17.46 25.72 -12.69
N ASP A 20 -16.19 25.64 -13.05
CA ASP A 20 -15.70 26.01 -14.39
C ASP A 20 -15.98 24.87 -15.40
N PRO A 21 -16.87 25.07 -16.38
CA PRO A 21 -17.24 24.03 -17.35
C PRO A 21 -16.09 23.60 -18.27
N THR A 22 -14.96 24.34 -18.30
CA THR A 22 -13.78 23.98 -19.08
C THR A 22 -12.85 22.97 -18.38
N ALA A 23 -13.08 22.73 -17.08
CA ALA A 23 -12.30 21.82 -16.24
C ALA A 23 -12.98 20.45 -16.01
N ASP A 24 -14.09 20.16 -16.70
CA ASP A 24 -14.84 18.93 -16.50
C ASP A 24 -14.20 17.75 -17.26
N VAL A 25 -14.08 16.60 -16.59
CA VAL A 25 -13.78 15.34 -17.28
C VAL A 25 -14.95 15.07 -18.21
N SER A 26 -14.70 15.03 -19.52
CA SER A 26 -15.78 14.88 -20.48
C SER A 26 -16.66 13.66 -20.16
N ALA A 27 -17.97 13.76 -20.39
CA ALA A 27 -18.89 12.63 -20.21
C ALA A 27 -18.44 11.38 -20.99
N SER A 28 -17.76 11.58 -22.13
CA SER A 28 -17.15 10.51 -22.93
C SER A 28 -16.01 9.81 -22.18
N THR A 29 -15.10 10.56 -21.57
CA THR A 29 -14.00 10.01 -20.76
C THR A 29 -14.54 9.25 -19.55
N ALA A 30 -15.54 9.81 -18.85
CA ALA A 30 -16.20 9.12 -17.73
C ALA A 30 -16.84 7.80 -18.19
N SER A 31 -17.48 7.79 -19.37
CA SER A 31 -18.07 6.57 -19.94
C SER A 31 -17.05 5.47 -20.19
N ILE A 32 -15.86 5.79 -20.73
CA ILE A 32 -14.80 4.79 -20.96
C ILE A 32 -14.29 4.25 -19.62
N LEU A 33 -14.08 5.13 -18.64
CA LEU A 33 -13.58 4.76 -17.32
C LEU A 33 -14.55 3.85 -16.55
N THR A 34 -15.85 3.88 -16.87
CA THR A 34 -16.84 2.96 -16.27
C THR A 34 -16.66 1.48 -16.67
N GLU A 35 -15.72 1.14 -17.55
CA GLU A 35 -15.33 -0.25 -17.81
C GLU A 35 -14.40 -0.79 -16.72
N THR A 36 -13.57 0.07 -16.12
CA THR A 36 -12.58 -0.30 -15.10
C THR A 36 -13.02 0.13 -13.69
N PHE A 37 -13.56 1.33 -13.55
CA PHE A 37 -13.86 1.98 -12.27
C PHE A 37 -15.35 2.17 -12.02
N ASP A 38 -15.72 2.22 -10.74
CA ASP A 38 -16.96 2.86 -10.30
C ASP A 38 -16.71 4.37 -10.22
N VAL A 39 -17.15 5.11 -11.24
CA VAL A 39 -16.89 6.56 -11.36
C VAL A 39 -17.87 7.36 -10.51
N VAL A 40 -17.35 8.17 -9.59
CA VAL A 40 -18.12 9.05 -8.70
C VAL A 40 -17.76 10.49 -9.01
N VAL A 41 -18.68 11.26 -9.59
CA VAL A 41 -18.48 12.68 -9.86
C VAL A 41 -18.92 13.50 -8.65
N VAL A 42 -18.04 14.39 -8.19
CA VAL A 42 -18.30 15.26 -7.04
C VAL A 42 -18.25 16.71 -7.48
N ASP A 43 -19.42 17.35 -7.45
CA ASP A 43 -19.56 18.78 -7.66
C ASP A 43 -19.00 19.53 -6.45
N LEU A 44 -17.91 20.26 -6.66
CA LEU A 44 -17.32 21.06 -5.61
C LEU A 44 -18.21 22.27 -5.32
N PRO A 45 -18.55 22.55 -4.04
CA PRO A 45 -19.29 23.74 -3.70
C PRO A 45 -18.49 25.00 -4.04
N ALA A 46 -19.20 26.11 -4.27
CA ALA A 46 -18.57 27.43 -4.41
C ALA A 46 -17.74 27.76 -3.17
N VAL A 47 -16.66 28.52 -3.35
CA VAL A 47 -15.69 28.84 -2.27
C VAL A 47 -16.36 29.51 -1.07
N ASP A 48 -17.44 30.27 -1.30
CA ASP A 48 -18.22 31.01 -0.31
C ASP A 48 -19.57 30.36 0.02
N ALA A 49 -19.79 29.10 -0.40
CA ALA A 49 -21.04 28.40 -0.12
C ALA A 49 -21.26 28.17 1.39
N VAL A 50 -22.52 28.28 1.82
CA VAL A 50 -22.93 27.94 3.19
C VAL A 50 -23.12 26.42 3.29
N GLY A 51 -22.36 25.76 4.17
CA GLY A 51 -22.43 24.32 4.37
C GLY A 51 -21.06 23.71 4.69
N ASP A 52 -20.87 22.45 4.31
CA ASP A 52 -19.57 21.78 4.32
C ASP A 52 -18.57 22.55 3.46
N ASP A 53 -17.32 22.63 3.92
CA ASP A 53 -16.24 23.04 3.04
C ASP A 53 -16.03 22.01 1.91
N ARG A 54 -15.22 22.40 0.91
CA ARG A 54 -14.99 21.60 -0.29
C ARG A 54 -14.39 20.23 0.07
N ALA A 55 -13.42 20.17 0.99
CA ALA A 55 -12.77 18.92 1.39
C ALA A 55 -13.75 17.97 2.10
N THR A 56 -14.57 18.49 3.01
CA THR A 56 -15.58 17.72 3.75
C THR A 56 -16.64 17.14 2.81
N SER A 57 -17.04 17.91 1.80
CA SER A 57 -17.96 17.44 0.74
C SER A 57 -17.38 16.25 -0.04
N VAL A 58 -16.08 16.31 -0.38
CA VAL A 58 -15.38 15.20 -1.04
C VAL A 58 -15.26 13.98 -0.11
N VAL A 59 -14.85 14.17 1.14
CA VAL A 59 -14.74 13.07 2.13
C VAL A 59 -16.08 12.35 2.28
N ARG A 60 -17.18 13.09 2.34
CA ARG A 60 -18.54 12.52 2.37
C ARG A 60 -18.85 11.70 1.12
N ALA A 61 -18.50 12.20 -0.06
CA ALA A 61 -18.73 11.49 -1.31
C ALA A 61 -17.90 10.21 -1.41
N VAL A 62 -16.62 10.25 -1.02
CA VAL A 62 -15.76 9.05 -0.95
C VAL A 62 -16.38 8.02 -0.01
N ARG A 63 -16.80 8.43 1.19
CA ARG A 63 -17.45 7.54 2.16
C ARG A 63 -18.74 6.92 1.59
N ALA A 64 -19.54 7.72 0.89
CA ALA A 64 -20.78 7.25 0.27
C ALA A 64 -20.53 6.23 -0.88
N SER A 65 -19.37 6.29 -1.55
CA SER A 65 -19.03 5.31 -2.59
C SER A 65 -18.90 3.88 -2.04
N GLY A 66 -18.43 3.72 -0.80
CA GLY A 66 -18.19 2.42 -0.19
C GLY A 66 -17.10 1.59 -0.87
N ALA A 67 -16.23 2.21 -1.66
CA ALA A 67 -15.16 1.50 -2.36
C ALA A 67 -14.01 1.14 -1.41
N ALA A 68 -13.53 -0.12 -1.50
CA ALA A 68 -12.38 -0.59 -0.72
C ALA A 68 -11.04 -0.01 -1.20
N ARG A 69 -10.96 0.37 -2.48
CA ARG A 69 -9.83 1.11 -3.07
C ARG A 69 -10.34 2.19 -4.00
N TRP A 70 -9.67 3.35 -4.01
CA TRP A 70 -10.11 4.48 -4.81
C TRP A 70 -8.99 5.43 -5.21
N LEU A 71 -9.15 6.04 -6.39
CA LEU A 71 -8.35 7.16 -6.89
C LEU A 71 -9.13 8.47 -6.72
N LEU A 72 -8.39 9.57 -6.55
CA LEU A 72 -8.96 10.92 -6.53
C LEU A 72 -8.44 11.73 -7.72
N ALA A 73 -9.33 12.08 -8.62
CA ALA A 73 -9.02 12.83 -9.83
C ALA A 73 -9.51 14.26 -9.73
N ALA A 74 -8.69 15.21 -10.17
CA ALA A 74 -9.06 16.61 -10.21
C ALA A 74 -8.35 17.36 -11.34
N HIS A 75 -9.02 18.39 -11.86
CA HIS A 75 -8.50 19.28 -12.89
C HIS A 75 -8.28 20.69 -12.32
N GLY A 76 -7.19 21.35 -12.72
CA GLY A 76 -6.92 22.76 -12.42
C GLY A 76 -7.03 23.10 -10.93
N SER A 77 -7.97 24.00 -10.59
CA SER A 77 -8.23 24.46 -9.21
C SER A 77 -8.75 23.38 -8.26
N GLY A 78 -9.34 22.30 -8.78
CA GLY A 78 -9.75 21.15 -7.97
C GLY A 78 -8.57 20.39 -7.38
N GLY A 79 -7.38 20.51 -7.98
CA GLY A 79 -6.16 19.82 -7.52
C GLY A 79 -5.76 20.15 -6.08
N ALA A 80 -5.96 21.40 -5.66
CA ALA A 80 -5.68 21.81 -4.27
C ALA A 80 -6.60 21.10 -3.26
N VAL A 81 -7.89 20.95 -3.59
CA VAL A 81 -8.87 20.24 -2.75
C VAL A 81 -8.55 18.74 -2.74
N ALA A 82 -8.20 18.16 -3.89
CA ALA A 82 -7.83 16.74 -3.98
C ALA A 82 -6.64 16.42 -3.08
N SER A 83 -5.60 17.25 -3.11
CA SER A 83 -4.42 17.03 -2.28
C SER A 83 -4.64 17.31 -0.80
N GLU A 84 -5.51 18.25 -0.44
CA GLU A 84 -5.95 18.41 0.95
C GLU A 84 -6.66 17.15 1.46
N VAL A 85 -7.59 16.60 0.69
CA VAL A 85 -8.31 15.36 1.03
C VAL A 85 -7.37 14.16 1.11
N ALA A 86 -6.41 14.05 0.19
CA ALA A 86 -5.38 13.03 0.25
C ALA A 86 -4.53 13.18 1.52
N ALA A 87 -4.08 14.39 1.86
CA ALA A 87 -3.33 14.66 3.08
C ALA A 87 -4.11 14.28 4.34
N MET A 88 -5.39 14.64 4.42
CA MET A 88 -6.28 14.27 5.54
C MET A 88 -6.51 12.76 5.63
N THR A 89 -6.55 12.06 4.49
CA THR A 89 -6.69 10.60 4.46
C THR A 89 -5.40 9.93 4.93
N MET A 90 -4.25 10.38 4.43
CA MET A 90 -2.94 9.85 4.80
C MET A 90 -2.54 10.17 6.24
N SER A 91 -3.06 11.24 6.83
CA SER A 91 -2.93 11.53 8.26
C SER A 91 -3.95 10.79 9.14
N GLY A 92 -4.91 10.09 8.53
CA GLY A 92 -5.98 9.38 9.21
C GLY A 92 -7.10 10.27 9.79
N GLU A 93 -7.05 11.58 9.58
CA GLU A 93 -8.04 12.54 10.08
C GLU A 93 -9.37 12.48 9.31
N ALA A 94 -9.34 12.11 8.03
CA ALA A 94 -10.55 12.02 7.21
C ALA A 94 -11.53 10.90 7.65
N GLY A 95 -11.05 9.90 8.40
CA GLY A 95 -11.83 8.69 8.68
C GLY A 95 -12.22 7.96 7.38
N LEU A 96 -11.23 7.84 6.49
CA LEU A 96 -11.29 7.11 5.22
C LEU A 96 -10.12 6.13 5.16
N PHE A 97 -10.27 5.10 4.33
CA PHE A 97 -9.22 4.13 4.04
C PHE A 97 -9.30 3.70 2.57
N GLY A 98 -8.27 3.03 2.04
CA GLY A 98 -8.27 2.54 0.66
C GLY A 98 -7.84 3.54 -0.40
N PHE A 99 -7.34 4.71 0.00
CA PHE A 99 -6.79 5.68 -0.96
C PHE A 99 -5.58 5.08 -1.68
N ALA A 100 -5.63 5.10 -3.02
CA ALA A 100 -4.61 4.47 -3.86
C ALA A 100 -3.73 5.47 -4.63
N GLY A 101 -4.19 6.70 -4.85
CA GLY A 101 -3.41 7.70 -5.57
C GLY A 101 -4.21 8.90 -6.08
N LEU A 102 -3.47 9.91 -6.55
CA LEU A 102 -3.98 11.13 -7.17
C LEU A 102 -3.89 11.05 -8.69
N VAL A 103 -4.87 11.65 -9.37
CA VAL A 103 -4.80 11.98 -10.79
C VAL A 103 -5.01 13.48 -10.91
N LEU A 104 -3.97 14.22 -11.29
CA LEU A 104 -4.01 15.67 -11.40
C LEU A 104 -3.85 16.07 -12.86
N VAL A 105 -4.82 16.81 -13.37
CA VAL A 105 -4.85 17.29 -14.75
C VAL A 105 -4.67 18.80 -14.75
N GLY A 106 -3.70 19.31 -15.53
CA GLY A 106 -3.43 20.75 -15.63
C GLY A 106 -2.92 21.41 -14.33
N SER A 107 -2.51 20.61 -13.35
CA SER A 107 -2.11 21.09 -12.02
C SER A 107 -0.99 20.24 -11.43
N ALA A 108 0.24 20.76 -11.43
CA ALA A 108 1.43 20.02 -10.98
C ALA A 108 1.75 20.19 -9.48
N SER A 109 1.05 21.06 -8.76
CA SER A 109 1.59 21.67 -7.52
C SER A 109 1.39 20.86 -6.23
N ALA A 110 0.90 19.62 -6.28
CA ALA A 110 0.45 18.97 -5.05
C ALA A 110 0.77 17.46 -4.88
N GLY A 111 1.23 16.76 -5.92
CA GLY A 111 1.64 15.34 -5.83
C GLY A 111 2.93 15.13 -5.03
N ASP A 112 3.97 15.92 -5.32
CA ASP A 112 5.33 15.74 -4.76
C ASP A 112 5.43 15.87 -3.22
N ARG A 113 4.42 16.44 -2.56
CA ARG A 113 4.47 16.74 -1.12
C ARG A 113 3.98 15.60 -0.23
N LEU A 114 3.21 14.66 -0.78
CA LEU A 114 2.49 13.66 0.00
C LEU A 114 3.10 12.25 -0.06
N ASP A 115 4.10 12.04 -0.93
CA ASP A 115 4.71 10.72 -1.16
C ASP A 115 3.64 9.65 -1.44
N VAL A 116 2.72 9.99 -2.36
CA VAL A 116 1.64 9.10 -2.80
C VAL A 116 1.71 8.91 -4.31
N PRO A 117 1.32 7.73 -4.82
CA PRO A 117 1.15 7.51 -6.25
C PRO A 117 0.36 8.65 -6.90
N THR A 118 0.97 9.34 -7.87
CA THR A 118 0.35 10.49 -8.53
C THR A 118 0.57 10.42 -10.03
N LEU A 119 -0.53 10.42 -10.79
CA LEU A 119 -0.51 10.64 -12.23
C LEU A 119 -0.69 12.13 -12.50
N LEU A 120 0.31 12.75 -13.14
CA LEU A 120 0.20 14.09 -13.70
C LEU A 120 -0.14 14.01 -15.18
N VAL A 121 -1.23 14.63 -15.59
CA VAL A 121 -1.68 14.69 -16.99
C VAL A 121 -1.65 16.13 -17.47
N ASP A 122 -1.01 16.34 -18.62
CA ASP A 122 -0.96 17.65 -19.27
C ASP A 122 -2.29 17.96 -19.96
N ASP A 123 -2.68 19.24 -20.01
CA ASP A 123 -3.97 19.67 -20.57
C ASP A 123 -4.11 19.28 -22.05
N ALA A 124 -2.99 19.24 -22.79
CA ALA A 124 -2.95 18.83 -24.19
C ALA A 124 -3.37 17.37 -24.44
N VAL A 125 -3.33 16.51 -23.40
CA VAL A 125 -3.75 15.10 -23.48
C VAL A 125 -5.27 14.96 -23.40
N ILE A 126 -5.98 15.97 -22.86
CA ILE A 126 -7.44 15.96 -22.68
C ILE A 126 -8.19 16.12 -24.01
N ASP A 127 -7.55 16.72 -25.03
CA ASP A 127 -8.17 16.98 -26.34
C ASP A 127 -8.65 15.70 -27.06
N HIS A 128 -8.26 14.52 -26.58
CA HIS A 128 -8.79 13.23 -26.99
C HIS A 128 -9.32 12.47 -25.78
N ALA A 129 -10.64 12.30 -25.67
CA ALA A 129 -11.30 11.65 -24.52
C ALA A 129 -10.74 10.26 -24.17
N ASP A 130 -10.24 9.53 -25.18
CA ASP A 130 -9.58 8.23 -25.04
C ASP A 130 -8.23 8.34 -24.30
N GLY A 131 -7.48 9.43 -24.49
CA GLY A 131 -6.14 9.60 -23.94
C GLY A 131 -6.12 9.72 -22.42
N LEU A 132 -7.02 10.52 -21.83
CA LEU A 132 -7.14 10.61 -20.37
C LEU A 132 -7.63 9.28 -19.76
N ALA A 133 -8.61 8.63 -20.39
CA ALA A 133 -9.12 7.36 -19.91
C ALA A 133 -8.05 6.25 -19.94
N GLU A 134 -7.26 6.19 -21.02
CA GLU A 134 -6.13 5.27 -21.17
C GLU A 134 -5.03 5.56 -20.13
N ALA A 135 -4.66 6.82 -19.94
CA ALA A 135 -3.65 7.21 -18.95
C ALA A 135 -4.05 6.82 -17.52
N VAL A 136 -5.29 7.07 -17.11
CA VAL A 136 -5.80 6.69 -15.78
C VAL A 136 -5.87 5.17 -15.63
N THR A 137 -6.35 4.46 -16.66
CA THR A 137 -6.43 3.00 -16.63
C THR A 137 -5.04 2.36 -16.59
N SER A 138 -4.08 2.90 -17.33
CA SER A 138 -2.67 2.48 -17.32
C SER A 138 -2.04 2.75 -15.96
N PHE A 139 -2.21 3.94 -15.41
CA PHE A 139 -1.72 4.27 -14.07
C PHE A 139 -2.26 3.35 -12.97
N TRP A 140 -3.54 3.00 -13.03
CA TRP A 140 -4.09 2.00 -12.12
C TRP A 140 -3.47 0.62 -12.35
N ARG A 141 -3.45 0.14 -13.60
CA ARG A 141 -2.96 -1.20 -13.93
C ARG A 141 -1.50 -1.40 -13.57
N ASP A 142 -0.67 -0.40 -13.87
CA ASP A 142 0.78 -0.54 -13.89
C ASP A 142 1.44 0.08 -12.64
N HIS A 143 0.67 0.74 -11.77
CA HIS A 143 1.21 1.44 -10.60
C HIS A 143 0.23 1.46 -9.40
N ALA A 144 -0.75 2.37 -9.37
CA ALA A 144 -1.56 2.64 -8.17
C ALA A 144 -2.49 1.49 -7.75
N GLY A 145 -2.78 0.56 -8.67
CA GLY A 145 -3.60 -0.63 -8.43
C GLY A 145 -2.82 -1.85 -7.95
N HIS A 146 -1.47 -1.80 -7.92
CA HIS A 146 -0.65 -2.89 -7.42
C HIS A 146 -0.85 -3.14 -5.91
N GLY A 147 -0.34 -4.27 -5.43
CA GLY A 147 -0.38 -4.71 -4.06
C GLY A 147 -1.70 -5.39 -3.65
N PRO A 148 -1.70 -6.14 -2.54
CA PRO A 148 -2.89 -6.83 -2.08
C PRO A 148 -3.91 -5.84 -1.50
N ALA A 149 -5.20 -6.04 -1.77
CA ALA A 149 -6.27 -5.21 -1.24
C ALA A 149 -6.92 -5.87 -0.01
N ALA A 150 -7.26 -5.06 0.99
CA ALA A 150 -8.18 -5.49 2.03
C ALA A 150 -9.62 -5.50 1.50
N SER A 151 -10.49 -6.33 2.07
CA SER A 151 -11.91 -6.29 1.76
C SER A 151 -12.53 -4.96 2.21
N ARG A 152 -13.72 -4.68 1.66
CA ARG A 152 -14.51 -3.53 2.06
C ARG A 152 -14.83 -3.54 3.56
N ASP A 153 -15.22 -4.68 4.10
CA ASP A 153 -15.63 -4.79 5.52
C ASP A 153 -14.45 -4.47 6.46
N PHE A 154 -13.26 -4.98 6.13
CA PHE A 154 -12.04 -4.67 6.85
C PHE A 154 -11.62 -3.20 6.70
N ALA A 155 -11.71 -2.65 5.49
CA ALA A 155 -11.45 -1.24 5.21
C ALA A 155 -12.40 -0.31 6.01
N ASP A 156 -13.68 -0.68 6.13
CA ASP A 156 -14.68 0.07 6.88
C ASP A 156 -14.33 0.12 8.38
N VAL A 157 -13.83 -0.98 8.96
CA VAL A 157 -13.36 -1.01 10.36
C VAL A 157 -12.11 -0.15 10.56
N ILE A 158 -11.15 -0.19 9.62
CA ILE A 158 -9.99 0.72 9.67
C ILE A 158 -10.47 2.17 9.61
N ALA A 159 -11.40 2.51 8.71
CA ALA A 159 -11.91 3.88 8.56
C ALA A 159 -12.75 4.36 9.76
N SER A 160 -13.29 3.43 10.57
CA SER A 160 -14.20 3.71 11.69
C SER A 160 -13.55 4.39 12.89
N THR A 161 -14.38 4.74 13.88
CA THR A 161 -13.93 5.25 15.19
C THR A 161 -13.36 4.17 16.11
N HIS A 162 -13.31 2.90 15.71
CA HIS A 162 -12.59 1.86 16.46
C HIS A 162 -11.07 1.89 16.22
N THR A 163 -10.63 2.65 15.21
CA THR A 163 -9.23 2.86 14.86
C THR A 163 -8.84 4.30 15.13
N SER A 164 -7.70 4.52 15.79
CA SER A 164 -7.21 5.89 16.02
C SER A 164 -6.77 6.55 14.71
N PRO A 165 -6.80 7.90 14.59
CA PRO A 165 -6.24 8.59 13.42
C PRO A 165 -4.79 8.18 13.13
N GLN A 166 -3.97 8.01 14.17
CA GLN A 166 -2.56 7.63 14.04
C GLN A 166 -2.42 6.21 13.46
N THR A 167 -3.23 5.26 13.95
CA THR A 167 -3.25 3.90 13.42
C THR A 167 -3.74 3.89 11.97
N ARG A 168 -4.81 4.63 11.63
CA ARG A 168 -5.28 4.80 10.25
C ARG A 168 -4.19 5.32 9.33
N ALA A 169 -3.46 6.35 9.75
CA ALA A 169 -2.35 6.93 8.99
C ALA A 169 -1.24 5.93 8.68
N ILE A 170 -0.89 5.08 9.67
CA ILE A 170 0.12 4.03 9.50
C ILE A 170 -0.38 2.97 8.51
N LEU A 171 -1.62 2.48 8.69
CA LEU A 171 -2.19 1.47 7.82
C LEU A 171 -2.40 1.98 6.40
N ALA A 172 -2.81 3.25 6.23
CA ALA A 172 -3.00 3.86 4.91
C ALA A 172 -1.69 3.91 4.12
N ARG A 173 -0.58 4.33 4.75
CA ARG A 173 0.74 4.30 4.11
C ARG A 173 1.19 2.90 3.72
N ARG A 174 0.94 1.91 4.59
CA ARG A 174 1.32 0.51 4.31
C ARG A 174 0.51 -0.14 3.19
N ALA A 175 -0.68 0.39 2.92
CA ALA A 175 -1.59 -0.08 1.88
C ALA A 175 -1.37 0.59 0.51
N LEU A 176 -0.53 1.63 0.43
CA LEU A 176 -0.12 2.19 -0.86
C LEU A 176 0.66 1.14 -1.65
N ALA A 177 0.51 1.20 -2.98
CA ALA A 177 1.26 0.38 -3.90
C ALA A 177 2.76 0.67 -3.75
N ASP A 178 3.58 -0.39 -3.79
CA ASP A 178 5.03 -0.25 -3.92
C ASP A 178 5.36 0.27 -5.33
N ASP A 179 6.40 1.11 -5.46
CA ASP A 179 6.83 1.63 -6.76
C ASP A 179 7.40 0.48 -7.64
N PRO A 180 6.77 0.13 -8.78
CA PRO A 180 7.28 -0.89 -9.69
C PRO A 180 8.63 -0.52 -10.30
N GLY A 181 8.94 0.78 -10.34
CA GLY A 181 10.21 1.33 -10.82
C GLY A 181 11.26 1.52 -9.73
N TYR A 182 11.01 1.05 -8.50
CA TYR A 182 11.86 1.34 -7.33
C TYR A 182 13.34 1.07 -7.62
N GLN A 183 14.16 2.10 -7.39
CA GLN A 183 15.62 2.00 -7.45
C GLN A 183 16.18 1.93 -6.04
N PRO A 184 17.06 0.96 -5.73
CA PRO A 184 17.59 0.82 -4.39
C PRO A 184 18.47 2.03 -4.03
N GLN A 185 18.37 2.44 -2.77
CA GLN A 185 19.06 3.59 -2.19
C GLN A 185 20.24 3.15 -1.31
N VAL A 186 20.16 1.98 -0.67
CA VAL A 186 21.22 1.41 0.18
C VAL A 186 21.90 0.22 -0.50
N LEU A 187 21.10 -0.66 -1.09
CA LEU A 187 21.54 -1.84 -1.81
C LEU A 187 21.92 -1.52 -3.26
N THR A 188 22.65 -2.44 -3.88
CA THR A 188 22.79 -2.46 -5.36
C THR A 188 21.58 -3.14 -6.00
N THR A 189 21.38 -2.94 -7.31
CA THR A 189 20.31 -3.64 -8.06
C THR A 189 20.39 -5.16 -7.92
N THR A 190 21.60 -5.73 -8.01
CA THR A 190 21.81 -7.18 -7.83
C THR A 190 21.44 -7.65 -6.43
N GLN A 191 21.77 -6.87 -5.40
CA GLN A 191 21.44 -7.20 -4.02
C GLN A 191 19.94 -7.10 -3.77
N LEU A 192 19.26 -6.07 -4.31
CA LEU A 192 17.80 -5.95 -4.24
C LEU A 192 17.11 -7.15 -4.92
N ASP A 193 17.55 -7.54 -6.12
CA ASP A 193 16.99 -8.70 -6.82
C ASP A 193 17.25 -10.01 -6.06
N THR A 194 18.41 -10.14 -5.43
CA THR A 194 18.72 -11.28 -4.56
C THR A 194 17.82 -11.30 -3.32
N LEU A 195 17.55 -10.14 -2.71
CA LEU A 195 16.65 -10.02 -1.58
C LEU A 195 15.20 -10.34 -1.97
N ARG A 196 14.74 -9.95 -3.17
CA ARG A 196 13.43 -10.36 -3.72
C ARG A 196 13.31 -11.89 -3.84
N LEU A 197 14.36 -12.56 -4.34
CA LEU A 197 14.41 -14.02 -4.38
C LEU A 197 14.36 -14.65 -2.99
N VAL A 198 15.07 -14.07 -2.02
CA VAL A 198 15.02 -14.51 -0.62
C VAL A 198 13.62 -14.29 -0.03
N ALA A 199 12.99 -13.15 -0.29
CA ALA A 199 11.65 -12.82 0.15
C ALA A 199 10.62 -13.85 -0.34
N ASP A 200 10.69 -14.24 -1.62
CA ASP A 200 9.80 -15.27 -2.20
C ASP A 200 9.97 -16.65 -1.56
N LEU A 201 11.18 -16.98 -1.09
CA LEU A 201 11.47 -18.24 -0.40
C LEU A 201 11.00 -18.22 1.06
N VAL A 202 11.14 -17.09 1.75
CA VAL A 202 10.81 -16.94 3.18
C VAL A 202 9.33 -16.67 3.41
N VAL A 203 8.74 -15.75 2.63
CA VAL A 203 7.35 -15.30 2.77
C VAL A 203 6.60 -15.47 1.43
N PRO A 204 6.28 -16.70 1.02
CA PRO A 204 5.52 -16.94 -0.21
C PRO A 204 4.08 -16.41 -0.05
N GLN A 205 3.80 -15.25 -0.65
CA GLN A 205 2.55 -14.50 -0.42
C GLN A 205 1.31 -15.13 -1.10
N ARG A 206 1.50 -16.07 -2.03
CA ARG A 206 0.43 -16.70 -2.84
C ARG A 206 -0.48 -15.66 -3.53
N ALA A 207 0.11 -14.55 -3.97
CA ALA A 207 -0.60 -13.53 -4.75
C ALA A 207 -1.07 -14.14 -6.09
N PRO A 208 -2.23 -13.70 -6.63
CA PRO A 208 -2.75 -14.19 -7.92
C PRO A 208 -1.83 -13.83 -9.09
N SER A 209 -1.02 -12.78 -8.93
CA SER A 209 -0.04 -12.29 -9.90
C SER A 209 1.10 -11.56 -9.17
N PRO A 210 2.27 -11.37 -9.79
CA PRO A 210 3.41 -10.71 -9.15
C PRO A 210 3.14 -9.26 -8.70
N ASP A 211 2.35 -8.51 -9.46
CA ASP A 211 1.92 -7.13 -9.18
C ASP A 211 0.94 -7.03 -8.00
N ALA A 212 0.33 -8.14 -7.58
CA ALA A 212 -0.53 -8.21 -6.41
C ALA A 212 0.22 -8.59 -5.11
N ALA A 213 1.53 -8.85 -5.19
CA ALA A 213 2.38 -9.11 -4.02
C ALA A 213 2.98 -7.81 -3.46
N ILE A 214 3.36 -7.83 -2.19
CA ILE A 214 4.12 -6.75 -1.55
C ILE A 214 5.60 -6.89 -1.93
N ASP A 215 6.25 -5.82 -2.39
CA ASP A 215 7.70 -5.83 -2.60
C ASP A 215 8.43 -5.60 -1.27
N LEU A 216 8.53 -6.68 -0.48
CA LEU A 216 9.16 -6.66 0.84
C LEU A 216 10.63 -6.23 0.77
N ALA A 217 11.33 -6.57 -0.31
CA ALA A 217 12.73 -6.23 -0.49
C ALA A 217 12.92 -4.73 -0.70
N ALA A 218 12.09 -4.10 -1.56
CA ALA A 218 12.09 -2.65 -1.76
C ALA A 218 11.74 -1.90 -0.46
N ARG A 219 10.76 -2.39 0.31
CA ARG A 219 10.42 -1.80 1.61
C ARG A 219 11.58 -1.86 2.60
N ILE A 220 12.31 -2.97 2.68
CA ILE A 220 13.49 -3.11 3.56
C ILE A 220 14.60 -2.14 3.15
N ASP A 221 14.88 -1.99 1.85
CA ASP A 221 15.88 -1.03 1.38
C ASP A 221 15.48 0.42 1.72
N ALA A 222 14.21 0.78 1.50
CA ALA A 222 13.67 2.10 1.82
C ALA A 222 13.71 2.39 3.33
N ASP A 223 13.34 1.41 4.17
CA ASP A 223 13.41 1.52 5.63
C ASP A 223 14.87 1.77 6.08
N GLN A 224 15.83 1.05 5.51
CA GLN A 224 17.25 1.28 5.80
C GLN A 224 17.73 2.66 5.34
N ALA A 225 17.31 3.13 4.16
CA ALA A 225 17.63 4.46 3.66
C ALA A 225 17.09 5.57 4.58
N ALA A 226 15.90 5.36 5.15
CA ALA A 226 15.27 6.25 6.11
C ALA A 226 15.87 6.13 7.53
N GLY A 227 16.79 5.19 7.77
CA GLY A 227 17.36 4.91 9.09
C GLY A 227 16.37 4.30 10.08
N ALA A 228 15.32 3.64 9.58
CA ALA A 228 14.39 2.89 10.41
C ALA A 228 15.11 1.67 10.99
N SER A 229 14.97 1.46 12.30
CA SER A 229 15.53 0.33 13.03
C SER A 229 14.55 -0.08 14.12
N ASP A 230 14.52 -1.36 14.48
CA ASP A 230 13.80 -1.86 15.64
C ASP A 230 14.53 -1.59 16.97
N GLY A 231 15.72 -0.98 16.91
CA GLY A 231 16.56 -0.67 18.06
C GLY A 231 17.40 -1.85 18.55
N TRP A 232 17.41 -2.97 17.82
CA TRP A 232 18.18 -4.16 18.12
C TRP A 232 19.17 -4.46 16.99
N ARG A 233 20.35 -4.98 17.36
CA ARG A 233 21.35 -5.47 16.41
C ARG A 233 22.18 -6.54 17.08
N ASN A 234 22.41 -7.65 16.39
CA ASN A 234 23.31 -8.68 16.88
C ASN A 234 24.75 -8.17 16.97
N ALA A 235 25.40 -8.33 18.13
CA ALA A 235 26.77 -7.85 18.35
C ALA A 235 27.82 -8.56 17.49
N ALA A 236 27.53 -9.77 17.00
CA ALA A 236 28.41 -10.55 16.13
C ALA A 236 28.33 -10.13 14.65
N LEU A 237 27.36 -9.29 14.28
CA LEU A 237 27.19 -8.75 12.93
C LEU A 237 27.77 -7.34 12.81
N PRO A 238 28.15 -6.89 11.60
CA PRO A 238 28.42 -5.47 11.34
C PRO A 238 27.12 -4.62 11.45
N PRO A 239 27.18 -3.29 11.28
CA PRO A 239 25.97 -2.46 11.17
C PRO A 239 25.03 -2.95 10.06
N ASP A 240 23.72 -2.77 10.25
CA ASP A 240 22.65 -3.43 9.47
C ASP A 240 22.84 -3.32 7.95
N ALA A 241 23.09 -2.11 7.43
CA ALA A 241 23.31 -1.90 5.99
C ALA A 241 24.55 -2.63 5.43
N GLU A 242 25.62 -2.76 6.23
CA GLU A 242 26.79 -3.54 5.84
C GLU A 242 26.50 -5.05 5.96
N ALA A 243 25.76 -5.48 6.98
CA ALA A 243 25.37 -6.88 7.17
C ALA A 243 24.50 -7.36 5.99
N TYR A 244 23.50 -6.56 5.60
CA TYR A 244 22.66 -6.83 4.43
C TYR A 244 23.46 -6.95 3.14
N ARG A 245 24.38 -6.01 2.86
CA ARG A 245 25.21 -6.08 1.66
C ARG A 245 26.06 -7.35 1.62
N ARG A 246 26.76 -7.69 2.70
CA ARG A 246 27.59 -8.91 2.77
C ARG A 246 26.78 -10.19 2.63
N GLY A 247 25.66 -10.30 3.35
CA GLY A 247 24.80 -11.48 3.28
C GLY A 247 24.18 -11.67 1.90
N LEU A 248 23.79 -10.58 1.22
CA LEU A 248 23.25 -10.64 -0.14
C LEU A 248 24.33 -10.95 -1.19
N ASP A 249 25.55 -10.42 -1.03
CA ASP A 249 26.68 -10.75 -1.91
C ASP A 249 27.06 -12.24 -1.81
N ALA A 250 27.05 -12.80 -0.60
CA ALA A 250 27.23 -14.24 -0.36
C ALA A 250 26.15 -15.13 -1.02
N LEU A 251 25.01 -14.54 -1.39
CA LEU A 251 23.87 -15.21 -2.04
C LEU A 251 23.64 -14.79 -3.49
N ALA A 252 24.56 -14.02 -4.10
CA ALA A 252 24.39 -13.51 -5.46
C ALA A 252 24.25 -14.61 -6.54
N ASP A 253 24.65 -15.85 -6.22
CA ASP A 253 24.51 -17.02 -7.09
C ASP A 253 23.10 -17.65 -7.05
N LEU A 254 22.24 -17.30 -6.09
CA LEU A 254 20.87 -17.84 -5.97
C LEU A 254 20.07 -17.72 -7.28
N ARG A 255 20.28 -16.63 -8.03
CA ARG A 255 19.63 -16.40 -9.34
C ARG A 255 19.98 -17.45 -10.39
N LEU A 256 21.13 -18.12 -10.24
CA LEU A 256 21.61 -19.16 -11.16
C LEU A 256 21.08 -20.55 -10.79
N LEU A 257 20.61 -20.72 -9.56
CA LEU A 257 20.08 -21.98 -9.04
C LEU A 257 18.63 -22.18 -9.44
N ASP A 258 18.20 -23.44 -9.51
CA ASP A 258 16.79 -23.79 -9.64
C ASP A 258 16.04 -23.64 -8.30
N THR A 259 14.72 -23.86 -8.31
CA THR A 259 13.91 -23.67 -7.08
C THR A 259 14.25 -24.67 -5.98
N ALA A 260 14.65 -25.89 -6.31
CA ALA A 260 14.99 -26.90 -5.31
C ALA A 260 16.32 -26.57 -4.63
N ASP A 261 17.31 -26.18 -5.42
CA ASP A 261 18.64 -25.80 -4.94
C ASP A 261 18.60 -24.49 -4.13
N ARG A 262 17.75 -23.52 -4.51
CA ARG A 262 17.49 -22.31 -3.70
C ARG A 262 16.95 -22.67 -2.32
N LYS A 263 15.97 -23.58 -2.26
CA LYS A 263 15.39 -24.03 -0.98
C LYS A 263 16.42 -24.79 -0.13
N ALA A 264 17.22 -25.64 -0.76
CA ALA A 264 18.30 -26.35 -0.09
C ALA A 264 19.36 -25.38 0.47
N ARG A 265 19.71 -24.33 -0.28
CA ARG A 265 20.61 -23.26 0.18
C ARG A 265 20.06 -22.57 1.43
N VAL A 266 18.81 -22.12 1.40
CA VAL A 266 18.16 -21.49 2.55
C VAL A 266 18.13 -22.44 3.76
N ALA A 267 17.82 -23.72 3.55
CA ALA A 267 17.84 -24.72 4.62
C ALA A 267 19.23 -24.90 5.25
N ALA A 268 20.29 -24.89 4.43
CA ALA A 268 21.67 -24.98 4.91
C ALA A 268 22.07 -23.75 5.74
N ILE A 269 21.65 -22.54 5.35
CA ILE A 269 21.89 -21.32 6.15
C ILE A 269 21.19 -21.42 7.51
N VAL A 270 19.92 -21.86 7.52
CA VAL A 270 19.16 -22.05 8.77
C VAL A 270 19.81 -23.10 9.66
N ALA A 271 20.40 -24.15 9.08
CA ALA A 271 21.12 -25.18 9.82
C ALA A 271 22.53 -24.75 10.29
N GLY A 272 23.03 -23.59 9.85
CA GLY A 272 24.41 -23.15 10.11
C GLY A 272 25.46 -23.95 9.33
N GLU A 273 25.08 -24.56 8.21
CA GLU A 273 25.92 -25.45 7.39
C GLU A 273 26.39 -24.78 6.09
N PHE A 274 25.91 -23.56 5.81
CA PHE A 274 26.32 -22.80 4.62
C PHE A 274 27.51 -21.89 4.94
N GLU A 275 28.64 -22.17 4.28
CA GLU A 275 29.84 -21.33 4.33
C GLU A 275 29.90 -20.43 3.08
N PRO A 276 29.83 -19.10 3.25
CA PRO A 276 30.01 -18.14 2.16
C PRO A 276 31.37 -18.31 1.46
N ALA A 277 31.36 -18.28 0.12
CA ALA A 277 32.58 -18.51 -0.67
C ALA A 277 33.59 -17.34 -0.62
N ASP A 278 33.12 -16.12 -0.33
CA ASP A 278 33.95 -14.92 -0.23
C ASP A 278 34.66 -14.78 1.14
N GLY A 279 34.18 -15.47 2.16
CA GLY A 279 34.69 -15.41 3.54
C GLY A 279 34.40 -14.10 4.27
N GLU A 280 33.50 -13.25 3.76
CA GLU A 280 33.14 -11.95 4.38
C GLU A 280 32.26 -12.12 5.64
N LEU A 281 31.54 -13.23 5.73
CA LEU A 281 30.78 -13.69 6.90
C LEU A 281 31.10 -15.18 7.16
N THR A 282 31.18 -15.58 8.43
CA THR A 282 31.23 -17.02 8.78
C THR A 282 29.85 -17.67 8.62
N ALA A 283 29.76 -19.01 8.62
CA ALA A 283 28.48 -19.72 8.67
C ALA A 283 27.59 -19.26 9.82
N GLU A 284 28.13 -19.04 11.03
CA GLU A 284 27.35 -18.55 12.17
C GLU A 284 26.85 -17.12 11.95
N GLN A 285 27.67 -16.24 11.40
CA GLN A 285 27.24 -14.88 11.06
C GLN A 285 26.18 -14.90 9.95
N MET A 286 26.29 -15.81 8.99
CA MET A 286 25.32 -15.96 7.92
C MET A 286 23.96 -16.46 8.44
N GLN A 287 23.98 -17.38 9.42
CA GLN A 287 22.78 -17.82 10.12
C GLN A 287 22.11 -16.66 10.87
N LEU A 288 22.88 -15.89 11.64
CA LEU A 288 22.37 -14.72 12.38
C LEU A 288 21.81 -13.64 11.44
N TRP A 289 22.53 -13.33 10.36
CA TRP A 289 22.06 -12.40 9.33
C TRP A 289 20.73 -12.86 8.73
N PHE A 290 20.60 -14.15 8.46
CA PHE A 290 19.37 -14.70 7.88
C PHE A 290 18.20 -14.69 8.86
N GLU A 291 18.45 -14.83 10.17
CA GLU A 291 17.43 -14.63 11.21
C GLU A 291 16.88 -13.20 11.16
N ASP A 292 17.76 -12.20 11.13
CA ASP A 292 17.37 -10.79 11.05
C ASP A 292 16.58 -10.49 9.77
N ALA A 293 17.09 -10.94 8.61
CA ALA A 293 16.41 -10.78 7.33
C ALA A 293 15.01 -11.43 7.32
N ARG A 294 14.85 -12.62 7.93
CA ARG A 294 13.54 -13.27 8.03
C ARG A 294 12.58 -12.47 8.92
N VAL A 295 13.06 -11.92 10.02
CA VAL A 295 12.24 -11.09 10.92
C VAL A 295 11.72 -9.86 10.16
N ASP A 296 12.60 -9.16 9.45
CA ASP A 296 12.23 -7.97 8.68
C ASP A 296 11.20 -8.29 7.58
N LEU A 297 11.44 -9.35 6.80
CA LEU A 297 10.53 -9.81 5.74
C LEU A 297 9.15 -10.18 6.29
N VAL A 298 9.10 -10.98 7.36
CA VAL A 298 7.85 -11.41 7.99
C VAL A 298 7.14 -10.22 8.63
N ARG A 299 7.87 -9.29 9.27
CA ARG A 299 7.30 -8.08 9.86
C ARG A 299 6.68 -7.19 8.79
N GLY A 300 7.37 -6.97 7.67
CA GLY A 300 6.86 -6.20 6.54
C GLY A 300 5.57 -6.79 5.99
N TRP A 301 5.53 -8.11 5.85
CA TRP A 301 4.32 -8.82 5.39
C TRP A 301 3.16 -8.72 6.39
N LEU A 302 3.39 -9.01 7.67
CA LEU A 302 2.38 -8.95 8.74
C LEU A 302 1.86 -7.52 9.00
N ALA A 303 2.65 -6.52 8.69
CA ALA A 303 2.29 -5.12 8.85
C ALA A 303 1.24 -4.63 7.83
N HIS A 304 1.07 -5.34 6.71
CA HIS A 304 0.16 -4.93 5.64
C HIS A 304 -1.31 -5.22 5.98
N PRO A 305 -2.26 -4.27 5.80
CA PRO A 305 -3.68 -4.45 6.15
C PRO A 305 -4.34 -5.70 5.52
N ALA A 306 -4.12 -5.95 4.23
CA ALA A 306 -4.62 -7.16 3.57
C ALA A 306 -4.05 -8.47 4.16
N THR A 307 -2.81 -8.44 4.66
CA THR A 307 -2.23 -9.60 5.36
C THR A 307 -2.87 -9.77 6.74
N MET A 308 -3.07 -8.67 7.48
CA MET A 308 -3.76 -8.69 8.76
C MET A 308 -5.13 -9.34 8.64
N GLU A 309 -5.93 -8.92 7.64
CA GLU A 309 -7.21 -9.54 7.34
C GLU A 309 -7.08 -11.04 7.03
N ARG A 310 -6.14 -11.40 6.15
CA ARG A 310 -5.90 -12.79 5.73
C ARG A 310 -5.60 -13.72 6.91
N ILE A 311 -4.91 -13.23 7.93
CA ILE A 311 -4.57 -14.01 9.14
C ILE A 311 -5.61 -13.86 10.26
N GLY A 312 -6.68 -13.09 10.04
CA GLY A 312 -7.71 -12.85 11.04
C GLY A 312 -7.27 -11.92 12.18
N PHE A 313 -6.42 -10.92 11.89
CA PHE A 313 -5.91 -9.97 12.88
C PHE A 313 -6.61 -8.61 12.77
N ASP A 314 -7.31 -8.23 13.84
CA ASP A 314 -8.00 -6.96 14.02
C ASP A 314 -7.58 -6.21 15.29
N GLY A 315 -6.48 -6.63 15.93
CA GLY A 315 -5.98 -6.04 17.19
C GLY A 315 -5.56 -4.57 17.12
N PHE A 316 -5.61 -3.96 15.93
CA PHE A 316 -5.45 -2.52 15.73
C PHE A 316 -6.70 -1.71 16.13
N ALA A 317 -7.87 -2.36 16.22
CA ALA A 317 -9.17 -1.75 16.50
C ALA A 317 -9.37 -1.54 18.02
N ASN A 318 -8.44 -0.80 18.62
CA ASN A 318 -8.37 -0.62 20.07
C ASN A 318 -8.68 0.80 20.54
N GLY A 319 -9.13 1.73 19.68
CA GLY A 319 -9.39 3.09 20.16
C GLY A 319 -10.00 4.07 19.16
N GLY A 320 -10.78 5.02 19.70
CA GLY A 320 -11.32 6.16 18.96
C GLY A 320 -10.58 7.47 19.19
N PRO A 321 -11.11 8.60 18.66
CA PRO A 321 -10.42 9.88 18.71
C PRO A 321 -10.07 10.28 20.15
N GLY A 322 -8.78 10.50 20.43
CA GLY A 322 -8.33 11.28 21.59
C GLY A 322 -8.17 10.57 22.93
N GLY A 323 -7.86 9.27 22.98
CA GLY A 323 -7.33 8.59 24.19
C GLY A 323 -8.23 8.53 25.43
N ALA A 324 -9.39 9.20 25.42
CA ALA A 324 -10.34 9.25 26.54
C ALA A 324 -11.41 8.15 26.46
N LEU A 325 -11.58 7.50 25.30
CA LEU A 325 -12.52 6.41 25.10
C LEU A 325 -11.84 5.34 24.23
N PHE A 326 -11.25 4.34 24.88
CA PHE A 326 -10.88 3.10 24.21
C PHE A 326 -12.19 2.42 23.78
N GLN A 327 -12.53 2.50 22.49
CA GLN A 327 -13.64 1.77 21.87
C GLN A 327 -13.12 0.43 21.35
N GLY A 328 -12.42 -0.32 22.20
CA GLY A 328 -11.85 -1.62 21.88
C GLY A 328 -12.82 -2.77 22.13
N PHE A 329 -12.27 -3.96 22.33
CA PHE A 329 -13.03 -5.19 22.57
C PHE A 329 -13.59 -5.26 24.00
N ASP A 330 -14.89 -5.50 24.13
CA ASP A 330 -15.58 -5.82 25.39
C ASP A 330 -15.75 -7.35 25.54
N LEU A 331 -15.92 -8.07 24.43
CA LEU A 331 -16.08 -9.51 24.36
C LEU A 331 -14.73 -10.24 24.28
N LEU A 332 -14.08 -10.45 25.43
CA LEU A 332 -12.76 -11.08 25.51
C LEU A 332 -12.76 -12.62 25.53
N GLY A 333 -13.92 -13.24 25.32
CA GLY A 333 -14.04 -14.71 25.31
C GLY A 333 -13.51 -15.31 24.01
N ALA A 334 -12.89 -16.49 24.09
CA ALA A 334 -12.51 -17.24 22.89
C ALA A 334 -13.74 -17.49 21.99
N ASP A 335 -13.55 -17.40 20.67
CA ASP A 335 -14.59 -17.55 19.65
C ASP A 335 -15.79 -16.58 19.82
N ARG A 336 -15.60 -15.48 20.57
CA ARG A 336 -16.54 -14.36 20.61
C ARG A 336 -16.06 -13.26 19.68
N ARG A 337 -17.04 -12.60 19.06
CA ARG A 337 -16.81 -11.52 18.11
C ARG A 337 -17.76 -10.38 18.40
N GLU A 338 -17.26 -9.17 18.37
CA GLU A 338 -18.07 -7.96 18.40
C GLU A 338 -18.90 -7.83 17.13
N GLN A 339 -20.02 -7.10 17.23
CA GLN A 339 -20.87 -6.84 16.06
C GLN A 339 -20.21 -5.92 15.02
N TRP A 340 -19.23 -5.14 15.44
CA TRP A 340 -18.50 -4.21 14.60
C TRP A 340 -17.22 -4.82 13.98
N GLU A 341 -16.79 -6.00 14.43
CA GLU A 341 -15.60 -6.65 13.88
C GLU A 341 -15.80 -7.03 12.40
N PRO A 342 -14.76 -6.92 11.57
CA PRO A 342 -14.86 -7.19 10.15
C PRO A 342 -14.97 -8.69 9.89
N THR A 343 -15.74 -9.11 8.89
CA THR A 343 -15.87 -10.51 8.48
C THR A 343 -14.57 -11.00 7.83
N MET A 344 -13.71 -11.62 8.63
CA MET A 344 -12.47 -12.21 8.16
C MET A 344 -12.67 -13.70 7.93
N GLU A 345 -12.58 -14.16 6.68
CA GLU A 345 -12.41 -15.59 6.42
C GLU A 345 -10.99 -15.98 6.84
N ALA A 346 -10.83 -16.40 8.09
CA ALA A 346 -9.60 -17.05 8.50
C ALA A 346 -9.43 -18.29 7.61
N VAL A 347 -8.41 -18.26 6.74
CA VAL A 347 -8.04 -19.42 5.92
C VAL A 347 -7.69 -20.54 6.90
N ARG A 348 -8.62 -21.49 7.06
CA ARG A 348 -8.40 -22.73 7.81
C ARG A 348 -7.49 -23.67 7.02
#